data_AF-A0AAV6B5U5-F1
#
_entry.id   AF-A0AAV6B5U5-F1
#
_cell.length_a   1.000
_cell.length_b   1.000
_cell.length_c   1.000
_cell.angle_alpha   90.00
_cell.angle_beta   90.00
_cell.angle_gamma   90.00
#
_symmetry.space_group_name_H-M   'P 1'
#
loop_
_entity.id
_entity.type
_entity.pdbx_description
1 polymer ?
#
loop_
_entity_poly.entity_id
_entity_poly.type
_entity_poly.pdbx_seq_one_letter_code
_entity_poly.pdbx_strand_id
1 'polypeptide(L)'
;MMNSRAKKILLLVAAAALLTANGFLLPVLNRERAVLGITRIEPLENAPPMLALTTQVLGGFRGLIANALWIRANQLQQDGKYFEMVQLADWITKLEPHIAQVWVHQAWNMAFNISVKFTDHADRWRWVQR
;
A
#
# COMPACT_ATOMS: atom_id res chain seq x y z
N MET A 1 37.81 -21.60 21.24
CA MET A 1 36.45 -21.00 21.27
C MET A 1 36.57 -19.49 21.14
N MET A 2 35.98 -18.88 20.10
CA MET A 2 36.09 -17.43 19.86
C MET A 2 35.38 -16.62 20.95
N ASN A 3 36.04 -15.56 21.44
CA ASN A 3 35.54 -14.69 22.52
C ASN A 3 34.16 -14.08 22.17
N SER A 4 33.23 -14.03 23.13
CA SER A 4 31.86 -13.56 22.94
C SER A 4 31.80 -12.12 22.38
N ARG A 5 32.72 -11.24 22.80
CA ARG A 5 32.82 -9.87 22.26
C ARG A 5 33.29 -9.85 20.80
N ALA A 6 34.27 -10.67 20.44
CA ALA A 6 34.77 -10.78 19.07
C ALA A 6 33.69 -11.32 18.11
N LYS A 7 32.88 -12.29 18.54
CA LYS A 7 31.71 -12.77 17.78
C LYS A 7 30.70 -11.65 17.50
N LYS A 8 30.37 -10.84 18.51
CA LYS A 8 29.43 -9.71 18.36
C LYS A 8 29.94 -8.65 17.38
N ILE A 9 31.22 -8.28 17.49
CA ILE A 9 31.85 -7.31 16.59
C ILE A 9 31.85 -7.83 15.15
N LEU A 10 32.22 -9.10 14.96
CA LEU A 10 32.22 -9.72 13.63
C LEU A 10 30.82 -9.74 13.00
N LEU A 11 29.79 -10.09 13.79
CA LEU A 11 28.39 -10.04 13.34
C LEU A 11 27.93 -8.62 12.98
N LEU A 12 28.32 -7.61 13.76
CA LEU A 12 27.98 -6.22 13.46
C LEU A 12 28.66 -5.72 12.17
N VAL A 13 29.94 -6.05 11.98
CA VAL A 13 30.68 -5.72 10.75
C VAL A 13 30.05 -6.43 9.55
N ALA A 14 29.71 -7.72 9.68
CA ALA A 14 29.02 -8.46 8.64
C ALA A 14 27.65 -7.84 8.30
N ALA A 15 26.87 -7.47 9.31
CA ALA A 15 25.59 -6.79 9.11
C ALA A 15 25.76 -5.43 8.38
N ALA A 16 26.73 -4.63 8.80
CA ALA A 16 27.02 -3.34 8.16
C ALA A 16 27.47 -3.52 6.70
N ALA A 17 28.31 -4.51 6.42
CA ALA A 17 28.76 -4.84 5.06
C ALA A 17 27.60 -5.28 4.17
N LEU A 18 26.73 -6.16 4.68
CA LEU A 18 25.53 -6.62 3.96
C LEU A 18 24.55 -5.48 3.67
N LEU A 19 24.29 -4.61 4.65
CA LEU A 19 23.41 -3.44 4.48
C LEU A 19 23.98 -2.46 3.45
N THR A 20 25.29 -2.22 3.49
CA THR A 20 25.99 -1.33 2.54
C THR A 20 25.92 -1.90 1.12
N ALA A 21 26.24 -3.20 0.94
CA ALA A 21 26.13 -3.87 -0.35
C ALA A 21 24.71 -3.84 -0.90
N ASN A 22 23.70 -4.09 -0.04
CA ASN A 22 22.29 -3.98 -0.42
C ASN A 22 21.94 -2.55 -0.87
N GLY A 23 22.45 -1.52 -0.19
CA GLY A 23 22.26 -0.12 -0.56
C GLY A 23 22.75 0.21 -1.96
N PHE A 24 23.87 -0.36 -2.40
CA PHE A 24 24.38 -0.18 -3.76
C PHE A 24 23.65 -1.00 -4.82
N LEU A 25 23.15 -2.19 -4.47
CA LEU A 25 22.42 -3.07 -5.40
C LEU A 25 20.96 -2.62 -5.63
N LEU A 26 20.33 -2.00 -4.63
CA LEU A 26 18.91 -1.61 -4.69
C LEU A 26 18.57 -0.73 -5.91
N PRO A 27 19.33 0.35 -6.25
CA PRO A 27 19.03 1.20 -7.39
C PRO A 27 19.13 0.47 -8.73
N VAL A 28 20.09 -0.45 -8.86
CA VAL A 28 20.28 -1.28 -10.07
C VAL A 28 19.08 -2.19 -10.26
N LEU A 29 18.71 -2.93 -9.22
CA LEU A 29 17.55 -3.82 -9.24
C LEU A 29 16.25 -3.06 -9.50
N ASN A 30 16.08 -1.87 -8.93
CA ASN A 30 14.90 -1.05 -9.17
C ASN A 30 14.84 -0.56 -10.63
N ARG A 31 15.98 -0.21 -11.23
CA ARG A 31 16.04 0.18 -12.65
C ARG A 31 15.67 -1.00 -13.56
N GLU A 32 16.22 -2.18 -13.30
CA GLU A 32 15.89 -3.39 -14.07
C GLU A 32 14.41 -3.76 -13.94
N ARG A 33 13.86 -3.70 -12.72
CA ARG A 33 12.43 -3.94 -12.48
C ARG A 33 11.54 -2.97 -13.25
N ALA A 34 11.94 -1.71 -13.34
CA ALA A 34 11.24 -0.68 -14.11
C ALA A 34 11.26 -1.00 -15.61
N VAL A 35 12.42 -1.37 -16.16
CA VAL A 35 12.55 -1.76 -17.58
C VAL A 35 11.71 -3.00 -17.91
N LEU A 36 11.69 -3.97 -17.00
CA LEU A 36 10.93 -5.21 -17.17
C LEU A 36 9.43 -5.04 -16.90
N GLY A 37 8.98 -3.88 -16.41
CA GLY A 37 7.57 -3.65 -16.06
C GLY A 37 7.05 -4.56 -14.93
N ILE A 38 7.95 -5.14 -14.13
CA ILE A 38 7.61 -6.06 -13.02
C ILE A 38 7.38 -5.31 -11.70
N THR A 39 7.82 -4.06 -11.60
CA THR A 39 7.40 -3.15 -10.54
C THR A 39 6.04 -2.55 -10.87
N ARG A 40 4.97 -3.17 -10.33
CA ARG A 40 3.60 -2.64 -10.33
C ARG A 40 3.20 -1.97 -9.01
N ILE A 41 4.19 -1.65 -8.18
CA ILE A 41 3.95 -0.94 -6.93
C ILE A 41 4.06 0.54 -7.28
N GLU A 42 2.93 1.14 -7.64
CA GLU A 42 2.86 2.59 -7.77
C GLU A 42 3.20 3.23 -6.42
N PRO A 43 4.05 4.27 -6.38
CA PRO A 43 4.16 5.12 -5.21
C PRO A 43 2.76 5.58 -4.83
N LEU A 44 2.42 5.49 -3.54
CA LEU A 44 1.16 6.00 -3.03
C LEU A 44 1.15 7.54 -3.17
N GLU A 45 0.71 8.04 -4.32
CA GLU A 45 0.54 9.48 -4.55
C GLU A 45 -0.46 10.04 -3.54
N ASN A 46 -0.10 11.14 -2.88
CA ASN A 46 -0.91 11.84 -1.87
C ASN A 46 -1.24 11.04 -0.60
N ALA A 47 -0.56 9.91 -0.33
CA ALA A 47 -0.70 9.26 0.95
C ALA A 47 -0.02 10.08 2.06
N PRO A 48 -0.57 10.07 3.29
CA PRO A 48 0.11 10.61 4.47
C PRO A 48 1.56 10.11 4.50
N PRO A 49 2.54 10.97 4.82
CA PRO A 49 3.97 10.61 4.80
C PRO A 49 4.29 9.31 5.56
N MET A 50 3.55 9.02 6.63
CA MET A 50 3.64 7.77 7.38
C MET A 50 3.26 6.52 6.58
N LEU A 51 2.24 6.59 5.71
CA LEU A 51 1.81 5.47 4.87
C LEU A 51 2.83 5.19 3.77
N ALA A 52 3.32 6.23 3.08
CA ALA A 52 4.36 6.09 2.07
C ALA A 52 5.66 5.50 2.67
N LEU A 53 6.08 6.01 3.83
CA LEU A 53 7.26 5.52 4.54
C LEU A 53 7.10 4.06 4.99
N THR A 54 5.97 3.69 5.58
CA THR A 54 5.75 2.33 6.11
C THR A 54 5.63 1.29 5.00
N THR A 55 5.02 1.61 3.85
CA THR A 55 4.90 0.66 2.74
C THR A 55 6.19 0.44 1.98
N GLN A 56 7.04 1.47 1.93
CA GLN A 56 8.25 1.49 1.11
C GLN A 56 9.49 1.07 1.90
N VAL A 57 9.52 1.34 3.21
CA VAL A 57 10.61 0.96 4.12
C VAL A 57 10.31 -0.34 4.88
N LEU A 58 9.05 -0.60 5.22
CA LEU A 58 8.65 -1.71 6.08
C LEU A 58 7.65 -2.62 5.37
N GLY A 59 7.96 -3.04 4.13
CA GLY A 59 7.06 -3.78 3.24
C GLY A 59 6.27 -4.96 3.86
N GLY A 60 6.74 -5.55 4.97
CA GLY A 60 6.01 -6.54 5.76
C GLY A 60 4.76 -6.04 6.49
N PHE A 61 4.59 -4.73 6.70
CA PHE A 61 3.44 -4.15 7.42
C PHE A 61 2.28 -3.74 6.51
N ARG A 62 2.41 -3.90 5.18
CA ARG A 62 1.38 -3.51 4.20
C ARG A 62 0.01 -4.11 4.50
N GLY A 63 -0.04 -5.39 4.87
CA GLY A 63 -1.29 -6.08 5.22
C GLY A 63 -1.95 -5.53 6.49
N LEU A 64 -1.16 -5.18 7.50
CA LEU A 64 -1.70 -4.58 8.74
C LEU A 64 -2.30 -3.19 8.48
N ILE A 65 -1.63 -2.39 7.66
CA ILE A 65 -2.11 -1.08 7.24
C ILE A 65 -3.39 -1.22 6.41
N ALA A 66 -3.41 -2.13 5.43
CA ALA A 66 -4.60 -2.40 4.63
C ALA A 66 -5.79 -2.80 5.51
N ASN A 67 -5.60 -3.69 6.49
CA ASN A 67 -6.64 -4.05 7.45
C ASN A 67 -7.16 -2.83 8.26
N ALA A 68 -6.26 -1.97 8.73
CA ALA A 68 -6.67 -0.76 9.44
C ALA A 68 -7.46 0.20 8.54
N LEU A 69 -7.06 0.36 7.27
CA LEU A 69 -7.79 1.16 6.30
C LEU A 69 -9.16 0.55 5.98
N TRP A 70 -9.27 -0.77 5.86
CA TRP A 70 -10.56 -1.45 5.68
C TRP A 70 -11.53 -1.16 6.83
N ILE A 71 -11.06 -1.26 8.07
CA ILE A 71 -11.86 -0.91 9.26
C ILE A 71 -12.32 0.55 9.19
N ARG A 72 -11.40 1.48 8.88
CA ARG A 72 -11.73 2.90 8.80
C ARG A 72 -12.68 3.22 7.64
N ALA A 73 -12.49 2.60 6.47
CA ALA A 73 -13.37 2.76 5.31
C ALA A 73 -14.78 2.27 5.64
N ASN A 74 -14.91 1.13 6.33
CA ASN A 74 -16.21 0.62 6.77
C ASN A 74 -16.92 1.60 7.71
N GLN A 75 -16.20 2.17 8.68
CA GLN A 75 -16.77 3.20 9.57
C GLN A 75 -17.23 4.44 8.80
N LEU A 76 -16.40 4.97 7.89
CA LEU A 76 -16.76 6.12 7.07
C LEU A 76 -17.99 5.86 6.20
N GLN A 77 -18.13 4.64 5.67
CA GLN A 77 -19.31 4.24 4.91
C GLN A 77 -20.57 4.20 5.77
N GLN A 78 -20.49 3.69 7.01
CA GLN A 78 -21.60 3.72 7.96
C GLN A 78 -21.99 5.17 8.34
N ASP A 79 -21.00 6.05 8.49
CA ASP A 79 -21.19 7.48 8.79
C ASP A 79 -21.69 8.30 7.58
N GLY A 80 -21.84 7.68 6.39
CA GLY A 80 -22.25 8.37 5.15
C GLY A 80 -21.16 9.23 4.49
N LYS A 81 -19.91 9.11 4.95
CA LYS A 81 -18.75 9.91 4.50
C LYS A 81 -18.07 9.29 3.27
N TYR A 82 -18.81 9.16 2.17
CA TYR A 82 -18.38 8.42 0.98
C TYR A 82 -17.15 9.01 0.28
N PHE A 83 -17.02 10.35 0.23
CA PHE A 83 -15.88 11.02 -0.43
C PHE A 83 -14.54 10.80 0.29
N GLU A 84 -14.57 10.58 1.59
CA GLU A 84 -13.37 10.23 2.36
C GLU A 84 -13.10 8.73 2.22
N MET A 85 -14.15 7.91 2.32
CA MET A 85 -14.06 6.46 2.16
C MET A 85 -13.43 6.05 0.82
N VAL A 86 -13.74 6.75 -0.28
CA VAL A 86 -13.17 6.42 -1.60
C VAL A 86 -11.67 6.67 -1.70
N GLN A 87 -11.12 7.64 -0.94
CA GLN A 87 -9.67 7.87 -0.89
C GLN A 87 -8.97 6.69 -0.20
N LEU A 88 -9.60 6.15 0.85
CA LEU A 88 -9.08 4.96 1.52
C LEU A 88 -9.18 3.72 0.62
N ALA A 89 -10.24 3.60 -0.19
CA ALA A 89 -10.37 2.52 -1.17
C ALA A 89 -9.24 2.50 -2.20
N ASP A 90 -8.83 3.67 -2.70
CA ASP A 90 -7.68 3.83 -3.60
C ASP A 90 -6.36 3.42 -2.93
N TRP A 91 -6.16 3.76 -1.66
CA TRP A 91 -4.98 3.31 -0.93
C TRP A 91 -4.99 1.80 -0.71
N ILE A 92 -6.15 1.20 -0.40
CA ILE A 92 -6.29 -0.24 -0.22
C ILE A 92 -5.95 -0.99 -1.52
N THR A 93 -6.45 -0.55 -2.69
CA THR A 93 -6.13 -1.21 -3.98
C THR A 93 -4.64 -1.09 -4.32
N LYS A 94 -3.98 0.04 -4.00
CA LYS A 94 -2.53 0.22 -4.16
C LYS A 94 -1.71 -0.60 -3.16
N LEU A 95 -2.23 -0.84 -1.96
CA LEU A 95 -1.60 -1.67 -0.94
C LEU A 95 -1.69 -3.16 -1.29
N GLU A 96 -2.83 -3.60 -1.81
CA GLU A 96 -3.18 -5.00 -2.10
C GLU A 96 -3.46 -5.26 -3.60
N PRO A 97 -2.58 -4.84 -4.54
CA PRO A 97 -2.93 -4.77 -5.97
C PRO A 97 -3.12 -6.16 -6.61
N HIS A 98 -2.57 -7.20 -6.01
CA HIS A 98 -2.61 -8.58 -6.52
C HIS A 98 -3.84 -9.36 -6.01
N ILE A 99 -4.65 -8.79 -5.12
CA ILE A 99 -5.83 -9.45 -4.57
C ILE A 99 -7.04 -9.02 -5.40
N ALA A 100 -7.44 -9.83 -6.37
CA ALA A 100 -8.57 -9.53 -7.26
C ALA A 100 -9.86 -9.18 -6.50
N GLN A 101 -10.10 -9.83 -5.36
CA GLN A 101 -11.27 -9.59 -4.52
C GLN A 101 -11.36 -8.14 -4.00
N VAL A 102 -10.21 -7.49 -3.77
CA VAL A 102 -10.17 -6.08 -3.34
C VAL A 102 -10.77 -5.19 -4.41
N TRP A 103 -10.35 -5.36 -5.66
CA TRP A 103 -10.88 -4.61 -6.81
C TRP A 103 -12.37 -4.86 -7.02
N VAL A 104 -12.79 -6.13 -6.99
CA VAL A 104 -14.20 -6.51 -7.15
C VAL A 104 -15.07 -5.89 -6.06
N HIS A 105 -14.62 -5.95 -4.80
CA HIS A 105 -15.35 -5.37 -3.68
C HIS A 105 -15.49 -3.86 -3.83
N GLN A 106 -14.39 -3.15 -4.09
CA GLN A 106 -14.42 -1.68 -4.21
C GLN A 106 -15.26 -1.23 -5.41
N ALA A 107 -15.15 -1.90 -6.56
CA ALA A 107 -15.97 -1.60 -7.73
C ALA A 107 -17.46 -1.83 -7.46
N TRP A 108 -17.83 -2.97 -6.87
CA TRP A 108 -19.22 -3.27 -6.55
C TRP A 108 -19.80 -2.29 -5.51
N ASN A 109 -19.01 -1.95 -4.49
CA ASN A 109 -19.43 -1.03 -3.44
C ASN A 109 -19.69 0.38 -3.99
N MET A 110 -18.79 0.90 -4.83
CA MET A 110 -18.98 2.20 -5.49
C MET A 110 -20.17 2.18 -6.46
N ALA A 111 -20.24 1.14 -7.31
CA ALA A 111 -21.24 1.07 -8.37
C ALA A 111 -22.67 0.83 -7.87
N PHE A 112 -22.85 0.06 -6.78
CA PHE A 112 -24.17 -0.39 -6.34
C PHE A 112 -24.57 0.04 -4.93
N ASN A 113 -23.64 0.16 -3.98
CA ASN A 113 -24.01 0.53 -2.61
C ASN A 113 -23.97 2.03 -2.38
N ILE A 114 -22.97 2.71 -2.97
CA ILE A 114 -22.74 4.14 -2.77
C ILE A 114 -23.49 4.96 -3.82
N SER A 115 -23.39 4.60 -5.12
CA SER A 115 -24.04 5.37 -6.19
C SER A 115 -25.54 5.59 -5.94
N VAL A 116 -26.26 4.57 -5.46
CA VAL A 116 -27.70 4.62 -5.19
C VAL A 116 -28.09 5.57 -4.05
N LYS A 117 -27.13 6.01 -3.24
CA LYS A 117 -27.34 7.00 -2.16
C LYS A 117 -27.48 8.43 -2.68
N PHE A 118 -27.08 8.68 -3.92
CA PHE A 118 -27.20 10.00 -4.56
C PHE A 118 -28.49 10.05 -5.40
N THR A 119 -29.15 11.20 -5.46
CA THR A 119 -30.41 11.37 -6.20
C THR A 119 -30.17 11.66 -7.68
N ASP A 120 -29.23 12.55 -7.99
CA ASP A 120 -28.91 12.92 -9.37
C ASP A 120 -28.16 11.81 -10.09
N HIS A 121 -28.65 11.42 -11.26
CA HIS A 121 -28.03 10.45 -12.15
C HIS A 121 -26.58 10.82 -12.51
N ALA A 122 -26.28 12.11 -12.68
CA ALA A 122 -24.93 12.56 -12.99
C ALA A 122 -23.96 12.24 -11.84
N ASP A 123 -24.38 12.45 -10.59
CA ASP A 123 -23.58 12.12 -9.41
C ASP A 123 -23.42 10.62 -9.23
N ARG A 124 -24.46 9.81 -9.51
CA ARG A 124 -24.35 8.34 -9.50
C ARG A 124 -23.28 7.85 -10.47
N TRP A 125 -23.28 8.40 -11.68
CA TRP A 125 -22.37 8.00 -12.74
C TRP A 125 -20.89 8.25 -12.39
N ARG A 126 -20.60 9.33 -11.66
CA ARG A 126 -19.24 9.63 -11.17
C ARG A 126 -18.65 8.53 -10.27
N TRP A 127 -19.48 7.76 -9.58
CA TRP A 127 -19.05 6.62 -8.77
C TRP A 127 -18.79 5.36 -9.60
N VAL A 128 -19.43 5.23 -10.76
CA VAL A 128 -19.30 4.07 -11.66
C VAL A 128 -18.10 4.23 -12.60
N GLN A 129 -17.86 5.44 -13.11
CA GLN A 129 -16.82 5.72 -14.11
C GLN A 129 -15.39 5.83 -13.51
N ARG A 130 -15.24 5.67 -12.20
CA ARG A 130 -14.03 6.03 -11.48
C ARG A 130 -12.86 5.07 -11.71
#